data_AF-A0A352PQ97-F1
#
_entry.id   AF-A0A352PQ97-F1
#
_cell.length_a   1.000
_cell.length_b   1.000
_cell.length_c   1.000
_cell.angle_alpha   90.00
_cell.angle_beta   90.00
_cell.angle_gamma   90.00
#
_symmetry.space_group_name_H-M   'P 1'
#
loop_
_entity.id
_entity.type
_entity.pdbx_description
1 polymer ?
#
loop_
_entity_poly.entity_id
_entity_poly.type
_entity_poly.pdbx_seq_one_letter_code
_entity_poly.pdbx_strand_id
1 'polypeptide(L)'
;QVMPRAAPSPFYRQCWQQAGLSWRDLRSLEDVGRLPLTTKQDLREQYPYGFLCVPRDELLRLHVSSGTTGQATAIFYSRADIEGWADLMARCMYMSGARPGDVFQNMTG
;
A
#
# COMPACT_ATOMS: atom_id res chain seq x y z
N GLN A 1 14.08 -0.01 -3.16
CA GLN A 1 13.17 0.53 -4.20
C GLN A 1 11.93 1.23 -3.63
N VAL A 2 11.38 0.76 -2.50
CA VAL A 2 10.16 1.36 -1.90
C VAL A 2 10.36 2.79 -1.40
N MET A 3 11.46 3.07 -0.69
CA MET A 3 11.65 4.37 -0.02
C MET A 3 11.65 5.58 -0.99
N PRO A 4 12.35 5.54 -2.14
CA PRO A 4 12.25 6.61 -3.14
C PRO A 4 10.83 6.78 -3.70
N ARG A 5 10.06 5.68 -3.85
CA ARG A 5 8.67 5.72 -4.32
C ARG A 5 7.71 6.32 -3.29
N ALA A 6 8.01 6.21 -2.00
CA ALA A 6 7.21 6.81 -0.93
C ALA A 6 7.51 8.30 -0.69
N ALA A 7 8.67 8.80 -1.16
CA ALA A 7 9.08 10.20 -0.96
C ALA A 7 8.13 11.30 -1.51
N PRO A 8 7.34 11.07 -2.58
CA PRO A 8 6.33 12.02 -3.03
C PRO A 8 5.13 12.15 -2.07
N SER A 9 4.90 11.17 -1.20
CA SER A 9 3.77 11.16 -0.26
C SER A 9 3.83 12.34 0.72
N PRO A 10 2.76 13.15 0.82
CA PRO A 10 2.67 14.22 1.80
C PRO A 10 2.90 13.73 3.24
N PHE A 11 2.23 12.63 3.62
CA PHE A 11 2.35 12.06 4.96
C PHE A 11 3.78 11.60 5.27
N TYR A 12 4.38 10.77 4.42
CA TYR A 12 5.72 10.23 4.72
C TYR A 12 6.79 11.31 4.68
N ARG A 13 6.64 12.33 3.84
CA ARG A 13 7.55 13.48 3.84
C ARG A 13 7.53 14.19 5.19
N GLN A 14 6.35 14.48 5.72
CA GLN A 14 6.22 15.12 7.04
C GLN A 14 6.70 14.20 8.16
N CYS A 15 6.32 12.93 8.15
CA CYS A 15 6.70 11.93 9.15
C CYS A 15 8.22 11.78 9.26
N TRP A 16 8.92 11.65 8.12
CA TRP A 16 10.38 11.54 8.12
C TRP A 16 11.07 12.83 8.52
N GLN A 17 10.56 13.99 8.09
CA GLN A 17 11.09 15.30 8.53
C GLN A 17 11.01 15.46 10.05
N GLN A 18 9.87 15.11 10.66
CA GLN A 18 9.69 15.17 12.11
C GLN A 18 10.59 14.19 12.86
N ALA A 19 10.89 13.04 12.28
CA ALA A 19 11.83 12.06 12.82
C ALA A 19 13.31 12.41 12.56
N GLY A 20 13.60 13.48 11.81
CA GLY A 20 14.96 13.83 11.40
C GLY A 20 15.60 12.80 10.47
N LEU A 21 14.80 12.09 9.68
CA LEU A 21 15.24 11.02 8.78
C LEU A 21 15.10 11.43 7.32
N SER A 22 16.05 10.99 6.49
CA SER A 22 15.93 10.93 5.04
C SER A 22 15.74 9.49 4.59
N TRP A 23 14.95 9.28 3.53
CA TRP A 23 14.90 7.98 2.86
C TRP A 23 16.27 7.51 2.34
N ARG A 24 17.23 8.43 2.17
CA ARG A 24 18.62 8.14 1.79
C ARG A 24 19.47 7.57 2.93
N ASP A 25 18.99 7.67 4.16
CA ASP A 25 19.68 7.16 5.35
C ASP A 25 19.44 5.66 5.57
N LEU A 26 18.52 5.06 4.82
CA LEU A 26 18.16 3.64 4.87
C LEU A 26 18.96 2.89 3.80
N ARG A 27 20.05 2.22 4.21
CA ARG A 27 20.98 1.53 3.30
C ARG A 27 20.95 0.01 3.46
N SER A 28 20.35 -0.46 4.54
CA SER A 28 20.30 -1.85 4.95
C SER A 28 18.91 -2.24 5.45
N LEU A 29 18.68 -3.54 5.69
CA LEU A 29 17.43 -4.00 6.30
C LEU A 29 17.37 -3.64 7.78
N GLU A 30 18.51 -3.57 8.46
CA GLU A 30 18.62 -3.16 9.86
C GLU A 30 18.12 -1.72 10.07
N ASP A 31 18.32 -0.85 9.07
CA ASP A 31 17.87 0.54 9.14
C ASP A 31 16.33 0.69 9.19
N VAL A 32 15.58 -0.31 8.76
CA VAL A 32 14.10 -0.27 8.76
C VAL A 32 13.55 -0.06 10.18
N GLY A 33 14.24 -0.57 11.21
CA GLY A 33 13.85 -0.36 12.61
C GLY A 33 13.91 1.09 13.09
N ARG A 34 14.55 1.99 12.33
CA ARG A 34 14.62 3.43 12.64
C ARG A 34 13.39 4.18 12.16
N LEU A 35 12.58 3.60 11.27
CA LEU A 35 11.41 4.24 10.71
C LEU A 35 10.28 4.36 11.75
N PRO A 36 9.60 5.51 11.83
CA PRO A 36 8.36 5.61 12.59
C PRO A 36 7.31 4.65 12.05
N LEU A 37 6.47 4.12 12.94
CA LEU A 37 5.36 3.27 12.57
C LEU A 37 4.25 4.10 11.91
N THR A 38 3.60 3.52 10.90
CA THR A 38 2.33 4.02 10.36
C THR A 38 1.19 3.31 11.05
N THR A 39 0.29 4.08 11.67
CA THR A 39 -0.83 3.57 12.45
C THR A 39 -2.14 3.65 11.65
N LYS A 40 -3.17 2.98 12.17
CA LYS A 40 -4.53 3.10 11.60
C LYS A 40 -5.10 4.51 11.75
N GLN A 41 -4.64 5.27 12.75
CA GLN A 41 -5.07 6.65 12.97
C GLN A 41 -4.52 7.58 11.88
N ASP A 42 -3.24 7.41 11.51
CA ASP A 42 -2.63 8.15 10.41
C ASP A 42 -3.43 7.98 9.11
N LEU A 43 -3.82 6.74 8.81
CA LEU A 43 -4.65 6.41 7.63
C LEU A 43 -6.01 7.11 7.62
N ARG A 44 -6.59 7.41 8.78
CA ARG A 44 -7.87 8.13 8.90
C ARG A 44 -7.67 9.64 8.75
N GLU A 45 -6.67 10.19 9.42
CA GLU A 45 -6.38 11.63 9.41
C GLU A 45 -5.93 12.14 8.03
N GLN A 46 -5.33 11.26 7.23
CA GLN A 46 -4.86 11.56 5.89
C GLN A 46 -5.89 11.23 4.80
N TYR A 47 -7.14 10.94 5.17
CA TYR A 47 -8.16 10.55 4.20
C TYR A 47 -8.45 11.66 3.18
N PRO A 48 -8.63 11.34 1.89
CA PRO A 48 -8.32 10.06 1.26
C PRO A 48 -6.91 10.04 0.65
N TYR A 49 -6.29 11.20 0.42
CA TYR A 49 -5.16 11.31 -0.51
C TYR A 49 -3.78 11.52 0.15
N GLY A 50 -3.70 11.69 1.47
CA GLY A 50 -2.45 12.09 2.12
C GLY A 50 -1.32 11.05 2.03
N PHE A 51 -1.66 9.81 1.65
CA PHE A 51 -0.69 8.74 1.39
C PHE A 51 -0.29 8.57 -0.08
N LEU A 52 -0.93 9.27 -1.03
CA LEU A 52 -0.66 9.08 -2.46
C LEU A 52 0.81 9.34 -2.80
N CYS A 53 1.39 8.42 -3.54
CA CYS A 53 2.78 8.47 -4.01
C CYS A 53 2.88 8.82 -5.51
N VAL A 54 1.74 8.83 -6.21
CA VAL A 54 1.61 9.12 -7.64
C VAL A 54 0.45 10.09 -7.88
N PRO A 55 0.45 10.81 -9.01
CA PRO A 55 -0.67 11.62 -9.48
C PRO A 55 -2.00 10.86 -9.58
N ARG A 56 -3.13 11.57 -9.51
CA ARG A 56 -4.47 10.94 -9.47
C ARG A 56 -4.89 10.29 -10.80
N ASP A 57 -4.39 10.79 -11.92
CA ASP A 57 -4.60 10.26 -13.26
C ASP A 57 -3.88 8.92 -13.49
N GLU A 58 -2.95 8.53 -12.63
CA GLU A 58 -2.34 7.20 -12.62
C GLU A 58 -3.12 6.17 -11.78
N LEU A 59 -4.15 6.60 -11.03
CA LEU A 59 -4.94 5.74 -10.16
C LEU A 59 -6.03 5.02 -10.96
N LEU A 60 -6.06 3.69 -10.84
CA LEU A 60 -6.99 2.83 -11.57
C LEU A 60 -8.12 2.29 -10.69
N ARG A 61 -7.87 2.12 -9.38
CA ARG A 61 -8.84 1.53 -8.45
C ARG A 61 -8.76 2.16 -7.06
N LEU A 62 -9.91 2.29 -6.42
CA LEU A 62 -10.06 2.66 -5.01
C LEU A 62 -10.73 1.49 -4.27
N HIS A 63 -10.14 1.02 -3.18
CA HIS A 63 -10.81 0.18 -2.19
C HIS A 63 -10.95 0.93 -0.87
N VAL A 64 -12.14 0.83 -0.29
CA VAL A 64 -12.47 1.47 0.98
C VAL A 64 -12.90 0.39 1.96
N SER A 65 -12.22 0.29 3.11
CA SER A 65 -12.65 -0.63 4.17
C SER A 65 -13.84 -0.04 4.93
N SER A 66 -14.82 -0.87 5.30
CA SER A 66 -16.09 -0.46 5.93
C SER A 66 -15.99 0.21 7.31
N GLY A 67 -14.78 0.39 7.87
CA GLY A 67 -14.53 1.26 9.03
C GLY A 67 -15.50 1.05 10.19
N THR A 68 -15.36 -0.02 10.97
CA THR A 68 -16.29 -0.34 12.07
C THR A 68 -16.32 0.70 13.21
N THR A 69 -15.38 1.65 13.25
CA THR A 69 -15.22 2.62 14.33
C THR A 69 -15.15 4.09 13.87
N GLY A 70 -15.52 4.41 12.63
CA GLY A 70 -15.56 5.80 12.14
C GLY A 70 -15.14 5.96 10.67
N GLN A 71 -14.33 6.99 10.39
CA GLN A 71 -13.86 7.31 9.03
C GLN A 71 -13.19 6.09 8.35
N ALA A 72 -13.65 5.81 7.14
CA ALA A 72 -13.14 4.71 6.34
C ALA A 72 -11.69 4.96 5.90
N THR A 73 -10.96 3.89 5.58
CA THR A 73 -9.62 4.00 4.99
C THR A 73 -9.71 3.79 3.49
N ALA A 74 -9.24 4.75 2.71
CA ALA A 74 -9.10 4.66 1.26
C ALA A 74 -7.71 4.13 0.89
N ILE A 75 -7.67 3.09 0.05
CA ILE A 75 -6.45 2.59 -0.57
C ILE A 75 -6.61 2.68 -2.09
N PHE A 76 -5.66 3.34 -2.74
CA PHE A 76 -5.64 3.51 -4.18
C PHE A 76 -4.59 2.59 -4.82
N TYR A 77 -4.86 2.15 -6.03
CA TYR A 77 -4.01 1.26 -6.80
C TYR A 77 -3.79 1.83 -8.20
N SER A 78 -2.54 1.89 -8.63
CA SER A 78 -2.17 2.08 -10.02
C SER A 78 -2.38 0.79 -10.82
N ARG A 79 -2.19 0.85 -12.15
CA ARG A 79 -2.18 -0.34 -13.00
C ARG A 79 -1.15 -1.38 -12.54
N ALA A 80 0.07 -0.94 -12.25
CA ALA A 80 1.15 -1.81 -11.82
C ALA A 80 0.84 -2.51 -10.48
N ASP A 81 0.13 -1.83 -9.57
CA ASP A 81 -0.28 -2.42 -8.29
C ASP A 81 -1.34 -3.52 -8.50
N ILE A 82 -2.29 -3.32 -9.41
CA ILE A 82 -3.31 -4.33 -9.75
C ILE A 82 -2.67 -5.56 -10.41
N GLU A 83 -1.72 -5.36 -11.32
CA GLU A 83 -0.99 -6.46 -11.97
C GLU A 83 -0.14 -7.24 -10.96
N GLY A 84 0.59 -6.54 -10.08
CA GLY A 84 1.35 -7.18 -9.01
C GLY A 84 0.47 -7.94 -8.03
N TRP A 85 -0.69 -7.40 -7.67
CA TRP A 85 -1.65 -8.09 -6.81
C TRP A 85 -2.21 -9.35 -7.50
N ALA A 86 -2.56 -9.27 -8.78
CA ALA A 86 -3.04 -10.43 -9.54
C ALA A 86 -1.99 -11.54 -9.63
N ASP A 87 -0.71 -11.20 -9.87
CA ASP A 87 0.39 -12.18 -9.88
C ASP A 87 0.57 -12.88 -8.53
N LEU A 88 0.53 -12.11 -7.43
CA LEU A 88 0.63 -12.68 -6.08
C LEU A 88 -0.54 -13.61 -5.77
N MET A 89 -1.77 -13.22 -6.14
CA MET A 89 -2.95 -14.07 -5.96
C MET A 89 -2.86 -15.35 -6.79
N ALA A 90 -2.43 -15.26 -8.05
CA ALA A 90 -2.21 -16.42 -8.90
C ALA A 90 -1.16 -17.37 -8.31
N ARG A 91 -0.07 -16.82 -7.75
CA ARG A 91 0.97 -17.59 -7.06
C ARG A 91 0.44 -18.32 -5.83
N CYS A 92 -0.39 -17.66 -5.02
CA CYS A 92 -1.05 -18.28 -3.87
C CYS A 92 -1.98 -19.41 -4.28
N MET A 93 -2.81 -19.19 -5.31
CA MET A 93 -3.71 -20.22 -5.86
C MET A 93 -2.93 -21.42 -6.41
N TYR A 94 -1.83 -21.16 -7.12
CA TYR A 94 -0.99 -22.22 -7.65
C TYR A 94 -0.32 -23.04 -6.53
N MET A 95 0.15 -22.36 -5.48
CA MET A 95 0.72 -22.99 -4.30
C MET A 95 -0.31 -23.87 -3.56
N SER A 96 -1.58 -23.48 -3.54
CA SER A 96 -2.66 -24.29 -2.96
C SER A 96 -3.18 -25.41 -3.88
N GLY A 97 -2.50 -25.66 -5.01
CA GLY A 97 -2.79 -26.79 -5.90
C GLY A 97 -3.63 -26.47 -7.12
N ALA A 98 -4.16 -25.24 -7.26
CA ALA A 98 -4.92 -24.85 -8.45
C ALA A 98 -4.02 -24.83 -9.70
N ARG A 99 -4.59 -25.18 -10.85
CA ARG A 99 -3.89 -25.24 -12.13
C ARG A 99 -4.69 -24.53 -13.22
N PRO A 100 -4.03 -24.11 -14.32
CA PRO A 100 -4.73 -23.64 -15.50
C PRO A 100 -5.73 -24.68 -15.99
N GLY A 101 -7.00 -24.28 -16.15
CA GLY A 101 -8.10 -25.16 -16.54
C GLY A 101 -9.02 -25.59 -15.40
N ASP A 102 -8.64 -25.38 -14.14
CA ASP A 102 -9.53 -25.64 -13.01
C ASP A 102 -10.72 -24.68 -12.99
N VAL A 103 -11.88 -25.19 -12.57
CA VAL A 103 -13.07 -24.37 -12.34
C VAL A 103 -12.99 -23.78 -10.92
N PHE A 104 -12.79 -22.48 -10.82
CA PHE A 104 -12.70 -21.76 -9.55
C PHE A 104 -14.00 -20.98 -9.27
N GLN A 105 -14.66 -21.29 -8.17
CA GLN A 105 -15.78 -20.49 -7.67
C GLN A 105 -15.27 -19.43 -6.69
N ASN A 106 -15.34 -18.16 -7.08
CA ASN A 106 -15.11 -17.05 -6.16
C ASN A 106 -16.36 -16.80 -5.32
N MET A 107 -16.30 -17.05 -4.01
CA MET A 107 -17.44 -16.90 -3.09
C MET A 107 -17.47 -15.54 -2.37
N THR A 108 -16.51 -14.65 -2.62
CA THR A 108 -16.40 -13.35 -1.93
C THR A 108 -16.18 -12.19 -2.91
N GLY A 109 -16.67 -11.00 -2.54
CA GLY A 109 -16.56 -9.74 -3.29
C GLY A 109 -16.34 -8.57 -2.35
#